data_AF-A0A6V7PUN2-F1
#
_entry.id   AF-A0A6V7PUN2-F1
#
_cell.length_a   1.000
_cell.length_b   1.000
_cell.length_c   1.000
_cell.angle_alpha   90.00
_cell.angle_beta   90.00
_cell.angle_gamma   90.00
#
_symmetry.space_group_name_H-M   'P 1'
#
loop_
_entity.id
_entity.type
_entity.pdbx_description
1 polymer ?
#
loop_
_entity_poly.entity_id
_entity_poly.type
_entity_poly.pdbx_seq_one_letter_code
_entity_poly.pdbx_strand_id
1 'polypeptide(L)'
;MSRRRAIPARRGAAPWPFSAFYGEAAAAAAETRVAPLGASPETEVTEEEKGDDRWSSMLPELLGEIVRRVEIGGERWPARKDVVSFACVCRRWRDVATGVVSPPLDSGKITFPSSLKQPGPKDFAIQCFIKRNKRNSMFYLYLGLTPTFADKGKFLLAARRFRHGAHTEYIISLDADDLFQGAMHIWEN
;
A
#
# COMPACT_ATOMS: atom_id res chain seq x y z
N MET A 1 41.41 -6.32 32.31
CA MET A 1 41.78 -5.66 31.04
C MET A 1 40.90 -6.21 29.91
N SER A 2 39.74 -5.59 29.66
CA SER A 2 38.73 -6.10 28.73
C SER A 2 38.90 -5.46 27.35
N ARG A 3 39.26 -6.27 26.33
CA ARG A 3 39.42 -5.82 24.95
C ARG A 3 38.05 -5.75 24.27
N ARG A 4 37.50 -4.54 24.10
CA ARG A 4 36.33 -4.30 23.25
C ARG A 4 36.76 -4.41 21.78
N ARG A 5 36.17 -5.35 21.02
CA ARG A 5 36.24 -5.35 19.55
C ARG A 5 35.10 -4.49 19.01
N ALA A 6 35.44 -3.48 18.22
CA ALA A 6 34.50 -2.64 17.49
C ALA A 6 33.94 -3.41 16.27
N ILE A 7 32.65 -3.25 16.01
CA ILE A 7 31.96 -3.78 14.83
C ILE A 7 31.96 -2.67 13.76
N PRO A 8 32.39 -2.94 12.51
CA PRO A 8 32.44 -1.91 11.47
C PRO A 8 31.04 -1.57 10.95
N ALA A 9 30.80 -0.27 10.74
CA ALA A 9 29.59 0.27 10.11
C ALA A 9 29.53 -0.14 8.62
N ARG A 10 28.44 -0.79 8.21
CA ARG A 10 28.14 -1.02 6.79
C ARG A 10 27.48 0.23 6.20
N ARG A 11 28.06 0.67 5.08
CA ARG A 11 27.64 1.79 4.22
C ARG A 11 26.22 1.58 3.68
N GLY A 12 25.53 2.70 3.50
CA GLY A 12 24.11 2.80 3.14
C GLY A 12 23.72 2.06 1.87
N ALA A 13 22.56 1.42 1.94
CA ALA A 13 21.81 0.95 0.79
C ALA A 13 20.95 2.11 0.27
N ALA A 14 20.97 2.32 -1.05
CA ALA A 14 20.16 3.32 -1.73
C ALA A 14 18.65 3.08 -1.50
N PRO A 15 17.80 4.13 -1.58
CA PRO A 15 16.36 3.97 -1.49
C PRO A 15 15.86 3.22 -2.74
N TRP A 16 15.07 2.18 -2.51
CA TRP A 16 14.45 1.41 -3.58
C TRP A 16 13.44 2.29 -4.33
N PRO A 17 13.39 2.24 -5.68
CA PRO A 17 12.39 2.98 -6.44
C PRO A 17 10.99 2.41 -6.15
N PHE A 18 10.06 3.34 -5.91
CA PHE A 18 8.67 3.14 -5.45
C PHE A 18 7.76 2.43 -6.47
N SER A 19 8.27 1.93 -7.60
CA SER A 19 7.48 1.41 -8.73
C SER A 19 7.02 -0.04 -8.60
N ALA A 20 7.49 -0.81 -7.61
CA ALA A 20 7.16 -2.23 -7.48
C ALA A 20 5.81 -2.52 -6.76
N PHE A 21 4.83 -1.60 -6.82
CA PHE A 21 3.60 -1.72 -6.01
C PHE A 21 2.34 -2.18 -6.78
N TYR A 22 2.36 -2.32 -8.11
CA TYR A 22 1.24 -2.97 -8.81
C TYR A 22 1.74 -3.75 -10.04
N GLY A 23 1.29 -4.99 -10.15
CA GLY A 23 1.71 -5.96 -11.15
C GLY A 23 1.51 -5.51 -12.59
N GLU A 24 2.54 -5.72 -13.39
CA GLU A 24 2.52 -5.60 -14.83
C GLU A 24 1.88 -6.87 -15.42
N ALA A 25 0.59 -6.81 -15.73
CA ALA A 25 -0.08 -7.84 -16.51
C ALA A 25 0.23 -7.60 -17.99
N ALA A 26 1.37 -8.10 -18.46
CA ALA A 26 1.71 -8.16 -19.87
C ALA A 26 0.98 -9.34 -20.53
N ALA A 27 -0.09 -9.03 -21.25
CA ALA A 27 -0.82 -9.95 -22.11
C ALA A 27 -0.23 -9.99 -23.53
N ALA A 28 -0.53 -11.10 -24.23
CA ALA A 28 -0.36 -11.42 -25.66
C ALA A 28 1.00 -12.04 -26.03
N ALA A 29 1.09 -13.35 -26.24
CA ALA A 29 0.55 -14.18 -27.34
C ALA A 29 1.39 -14.06 -28.62
N ALA A 30 1.99 -15.19 -29.00
CA ALA A 30 2.99 -15.32 -30.04
C ALA A 30 2.42 -15.25 -31.47
N GLU A 31 3.17 -14.52 -32.28
CA GLU A 31 3.09 -14.26 -33.72
C GLU A 31 2.93 -15.51 -34.61
N THR A 32 2.01 -15.46 -35.57
CA THR A 32 2.10 -16.25 -36.81
C THR A 32 2.18 -15.29 -38.00
N ARG A 33 3.33 -15.28 -38.68
CA ARG A 33 3.61 -14.54 -39.92
C ARG A 33 2.81 -15.09 -41.10
N VAL A 34 2.21 -14.21 -41.91
CA VAL A 34 2.29 -14.19 -43.40
C VAL A 34 1.98 -12.76 -43.91
N ALA A 35 2.78 -12.23 -44.84
CA ALA A 35 2.50 -11.01 -45.63
C ALA A 35 1.99 -11.38 -47.03
N PRO A 36 1.23 -10.53 -47.76
CA PRO A 36 1.88 -9.59 -48.69
C PRO A 36 1.15 -8.27 -49.04
N LEU A 37 1.98 -7.25 -49.31
CA LEU A 37 1.99 -6.27 -50.41
C LEU A 37 0.66 -5.65 -50.95
N GLY A 38 0.51 -4.33 -50.81
CA GLY A 38 -0.31 -3.52 -51.73
C GLY A 38 -0.73 -2.11 -51.24
N ALA A 39 -0.18 -1.08 -51.91
CA ALA A 39 -0.72 0.28 -52.15
C ALA A 39 -0.90 1.30 -50.99
N SER A 40 -0.52 2.54 -51.31
CA SER A 40 -0.47 3.81 -50.52
C SER A 40 -1.76 4.64 -50.72
N PRO A 41 -1.90 5.86 -50.15
CA PRO A 41 -2.07 6.25 -48.74
C PRO A 41 -3.40 7.03 -48.53
N GLU A 42 -4.20 6.68 -47.53
CA GLU A 42 -5.21 7.60 -46.99
C GLU A 42 -5.12 7.57 -45.47
N THR A 43 -4.52 8.63 -44.93
CA THR A 43 -4.23 8.81 -43.51
C THR A 43 -5.46 9.40 -42.85
N GLU A 44 -6.46 8.58 -42.56
CA GLU A 44 -7.45 8.88 -41.53
C GLU A 44 -6.99 8.22 -40.23
N VAL A 45 -6.12 8.94 -39.51
CA VAL A 45 -5.92 8.69 -38.07
C VAL A 45 -7.16 9.26 -37.40
N THR A 46 -8.21 8.46 -37.28
CA THR A 46 -9.17 8.68 -36.20
C THR A 46 -8.42 8.37 -34.91
N GLU A 47 -7.95 9.46 -34.30
CA GLU A 47 -7.35 9.47 -32.98
C GLU A 47 -8.19 8.60 -32.06
N GLU A 48 -7.59 7.49 -31.59
CA GLU A 48 -8.07 6.84 -30.39
C GLU A 48 -7.98 7.89 -29.28
N GLU A 49 -9.08 8.60 -29.04
CA GLU A 49 -9.32 9.33 -27.80
C GLU A 49 -9.30 8.27 -26.69
N LYS A 50 -8.09 7.94 -26.24
CA LYS A 50 -7.81 7.33 -24.95
C LYS A 50 -8.37 8.31 -23.94
N GLY A 51 -9.64 8.10 -23.58
CA GLY A 51 -10.44 9.01 -22.78
C GLY A 51 -9.59 9.61 -21.68
N ASP A 52 -9.34 10.91 -21.80
CA ASP A 52 -8.72 11.68 -20.74
C ASP A 52 -9.66 11.51 -19.55
N ASP A 53 -9.23 10.73 -18.56
CA ASP A 53 -9.98 10.56 -17.32
C ASP A 53 -10.23 11.97 -16.80
N ARG A 54 -11.48 12.46 -16.93
CA ARG A 54 -11.84 13.87 -16.66
C ARG A 54 -11.45 14.34 -15.25
N TRP A 55 -11.19 13.39 -14.35
CA TRP A 55 -10.68 13.61 -13.01
C TRP A 55 -9.16 13.85 -12.96
N SER A 56 -8.40 13.24 -13.85
CA SER A 56 -6.95 13.41 -14.00
C SER A 56 -6.57 14.79 -14.53
N SER A 57 -7.43 15.47 -15.29
CA SER A 57 -7.16 16.82 -15.81
C SER A 57 -7.36 17.96 -14.79
N MET A 58 -7.83 17.66 -13.58
CA MET A 58 -7.99 18.65 -12.51
C MET A 58 -6.64 19.26 -12.08
N LEU A 59 -6.67 20.56 -11.79
CA LEU A 59 -5.50 21.30 -11.31
C LEU A 59 -5.03 20.76 -9.93
N PRO A 60 -3.73 20.49 -9.75
CA PRO A 60 -3.20 19.93 -8.50
C PRO A 60 -3.43 20.83 -7.28
N GLU A 61 -3.55 22.15 -7.47
CA GLU A 61 -3.88 23.10 -6.41
C GLU A 61 -5.30 22.87 -5.88
N LEU A 62 -6.25 22.61 -6.77
CA LEU A 62 -7.62 22.29 -6.41
C LEU A 62 -7.72 20.91 -5.75
N LEU A 63 -6.99 19.92 -6.26
CA LEU A 63 -6.86 18.61 -5.62
C LEU A 63 -6.32 18.73 -4.19
N GLY A 64 -5.30 19.58 -4.00
CA GLY A 64 -4.72 19.88 -2.70
C GLY A 64 -5.72 20.51 -1.74
N GLU A 65 -6.55 21.46 -2.23
CA GLU A 65 -7.62 22.06 -1.44
C GLU A 65 -8.69 21.04 -1.02
N ILE A 66 -9.14 20.22 -1.97
CA ILE A 66 -10.16 19.18 -1.72
C ILE A 66 -9.65 18.22 -0.64
N VAL A 67 -8.47 17.64 -0.81
CA VAL A 67 -7.95 16.65 0.15
C VAL A 67 -7.66 17.29 1.51
N ARG A 68 -7.24 18.56 1.56
CA ARG A 68 -7.04 19.28 2.82
C ARG A 68 -8.36 19.46 3.58
N ARG A 69 -9.45 19.81 2.88
CA ARG A 69 -10.79 19.90 3.48
C ARG A 69 -11.28 18.54 3.96
N VAL A 70 -11.06 17.48 3.17
CA VAL A 70 -11.40 16.11 3.55
C VAL A 70 -10.61 15.66 4.78
N GLU A 71 -9.32 15.98 4.86
CA GLU A 71 -8.46 15.65 6.01
C GLU A 71 -8.90 16.39 7.29
N ILE A 72 -9.25 17.69 7.20
CA ILE A 72 -9.74 18.48 8.34
C ILE A 72 -11.10 17.95 8.84
N GLY A 73 -11.98 17.56 7.91
CA GLY A 73 -13.31 17.03 8.26
C GLY A 73 -13.30 15.63 8.89
N GLY A 74 -12.16 14.92 8.88
CA GLY A 74 -12.05 13.51 9.24
C GLY A 74 -10.94 13.22 10.25
N GLU A 75 -11.11 13.64 11.51
CA GLU A 75 -10.12 13.41 12.57
C GLU A 75 -9.94 11.92 12.94
N ARG A 76 -11.01 11.12 12.85
CA ARG A 76 -11.05 9.75 13.35
C ARG A 76 -11.50 8.75 12.27
N TRP A 77 -10.95 7.55 12.29
CA TRP A 77 -11.49 6.44 11.49
C TRP A 77 -12.90 6.06 12.00
N PRO A 78 -13.88 5.76 11.13
CA PRO A 78 -13.79 5.54 9.69
C PRO A 78 -14.02 6.78 8.82
N ALA A 79 -14.34 7.95 9.37
CA ALA A 79 -14.56 9.17 8.58
C ALA A 79 -13.33 9.53 7.71
N ARG A 80 -12.12 9.25 8.22
CA ARG A 80 -10.86 9.44 7.47
C ARG A 80 -10.65 8.46 6.29
N LYS A 81 -11.58 7.54 6.01
CA LYS A 81 -11.52 6.68 4.83
C LYS A 81 -11.61 7.48 3.53
N ASP A 82 -12.23 8.65 3.58
CA ASP A 82 -12.48 9.49 2.40
C ASP A 82 -11.17 10.02 1.80
N VAL A 83 -10.14 10.24 2.63
CA VAL A 83 -8.77 10.56 2.18
C VAL A 83 -8.14 9.41 1.39
N VAL A 84 -8.41 8.17 1.81
CA VAL A 84 -7.94 6.98 1.10
C VAL A 84 -8.71 6.82 -0.21
N SER A 85 -10.03 7.01 -0.20
CA SER A 85 -10.87 7.01 -1.41
C SER A 85 -10.41 8.07 -2.42
N PHE A 86 -10.06 9.27 -1.95
CA PHE A 86 -9.48 10.33 -2.77
C PHE A 86 -8.17 9.87 -3.44
N ALA A 87 -7.26 9.24 -2.68
CA ALA A 87 -5.99 8.74 -3.19
C ALA A 87 -6.11 7.50 -4.12
N CYS A 88 -7.28 6.86 -4.16
CA CYS A 88 -7.57 5.70 -5.00
C CYS A 88 -8.01 6.06 -6.43
N VAL A 89 -8.32 7.33 -6.72
CA VAL A 89 -8.84 7.77 -8.04
C VAL A 89 -7.83 7.50 -9.15
N CYS A 90 -6.64 8.09 -9.07
CA CYS A 90 -5.54 7.81 -10.00
C CYS A 90 -4.19 8.17 -9.36
N ARG A 91 -3.09 7.93 -10.06
CA ARG A 91 -1.72 8.21 -9.56
C ARG A 91 -1.54 9.68 -9.16
N ARG A 92 -2.02 10.63 -9.97
CA ARG A 92 -1.89 12.07 -9.68
C ARG A 92 -2.59 12.46 -8.37
N TRP A 93 -3.80 11.95 -8.15
CA TRP A 93 -4.55 12.22 -6.92
C TRP A 93 -3.87 11.61 -5.70
N ARG A 94 -3.30 10.41 -5.84
CA ARG A 94 -2.51 9.76 -4.79
C ARG A 94 -1.31 10.60 -4.38
N ASP A 95 -0.53 11.07 -5.36
CA ASP A 95 0.68 11.85 -5.11
C ASP A 95 0.34 13.13 -4.32
N VAL A 96 -0.72 13.83 -4.73
CA VAL A 96 -1.24 15.01 -3.99
C VAL A 96 -1.69 14.64 -2.58
N ALA A 97 -2.46 13.55 -2.42
CA ALA A 97 -2.94 13.12 -1.11
C ALA A 97 -1.79 12.80 -0.15
N THR A 98 -0.76 12.10 -0.63
CA THR A 98 0.43 11.78 0.16
C THR A 98 1.27 13.01 0.52
N GLY A 99 1.24 14.07 -0.31
CA GLY A 99 1.90 15.34 -0.01
C GLY A 99 1.17 16.16 1.05
N VAL A 100 -0.16 16.06 1.12
CA VAL A 100 -0.97 16.80 2.10
C VAL A 100 -1.04 16.09 3.44
N VAL A 101 -1.11 14.74 3.44
CA VAL A 101 -1.17 13.95 4.67
C VAL A 101 0.20 13.91 5.34
N SER A 102 0.29 14.46 6.55
CA SER A 102 1.51 14.41 7.35
C SER A 102 1.93 12.97 7.69
N PRO A 103 3.24 12.66 7.72
CA PRO A 103 3.71 11.33 8.08
C PRO A 103 3.32 10.94 9.52
N PRO A 104 3.32 9.66 9.87
CA PRO A 104 3.04 9.19 11.23
C PRO A 104 3.99 9.76 12.27
N LEU A 105 5.21 10.13 11.90
CA LEU A 105 6.16 10.78 12.80
C LEU A 105 5.60 12.07 13.40
N ASP A 106 4.88 12.85 12.58
CA ASP A 106 4.39 14.19 12.98
C ASP A 106 2.92 14.12 13.41
N SER A 107 2.10 13.36 12.69
CA SER A 107 0.65 13.28 12.96
C SER A 107 0.26 12.14 13.89
N GLY A 108 1.09 11.10 13.99
CA GLY A 108 0.74 9.82 14.62
C GLY A 108 -0.42 9.08 13.97
N LYS A 109 -0.89 9.52 12.81
CA LYS A 109 -2.03 8.92 12.12
C LYS A 109 -1.53 8.00 11.00
N ILE A 110 -2.02 6.75 10.98
CA ILE A 110 -1.71 5.79 9.91
C ILE A 110 -2.81 5.82 8.85
N THR A 111 -2.61 6.60 7.78
CA THR A 111 -3.59 6.78 6.69
C THR A 111 -3.45 5.71 5.62
N PHE A 112 -2.24 5.59 5.06
CA PHE A 112 -1.94 4.71 3.94
C PHE A 112 -1.18 3.46 4.40
N PRO A 113 -1.24 2.35 3.64
CA PRO A 113 -0.45 1.16 3.96
C PRO A 113 1.07 1.44 3.97
N SER A 114 1.56 2.34 3.12
CA SER A 114 2.97 2.76 3.09
C SER A 114 3.42 3.40 4.40
N SER A 115 2.53 4.05 5.14
CA SER A 115 2.81 4.69 6.43
C SER A 115 3.20 3.69 7.52
N LEU A 116 2.87 2.40 7.39
CA LEU A 116 3.27 1.37 8.36
C LEU A 116 4.78 1.13 8.43
N LYS A 117 5.50 1.49 7.37
CA LYS A 117 6.97 1.37 7.30
C LYS A 117 7.68 2.64 7.79
N GLN A 118 6.94 3.70 8.08
CA GLN A 118 7.50 4.97 8.54
C GLN A 118 7.73 4.94 10.05
N PRO A 119 8.68 5.75 10.57
CA PRO A 119 8.87 5.89 12.01
C PRO A 119 7.59 6.42 12.68
N GLY A 120 7.33 5.91 13.88
CA GLY A 120 6.22 6.36 14.71
C GLY A 120 6.50 7.72 15.37
N PRO A 121 5.45 8.35 15.93
CA PRO A 121 5.55 9.62 16.64
C PRO A 121 6.45 9.51 17.88
N LYS A 122 7.13 10.62 18.21
CA LYS A 122 8.03 10.69 19.37
C LYS A 122 7.31 10.99 20.68
N ASP A 123 6.24 11.78 20.60
CA ASP A 123 5.63 12.40 21.77
C ASP A 123 4.46 11.59 22.35
N PHE A 124 3.89 10.67 21.58
CA PHE A 124 2.76 9.85 21.99
C PHE A 124 2.79 8.47 21.34
N ALA A 125 2.08 7.50 21.92
CA ALA A 125 2.04 6.13 21.42
C ALA A 125 0.87 5.92 20.46
N ILE A 126 1.12 5.20 19.36
CA ILE A 126 0.07 4.68 18.49
C ILE A 126 -0.51 3.43 19.15
N GLN A 127 -1.77 3.51 19.59
CA GLN A 127 -2.43 2.38 20.24
C GLN A 127 -2.92 1.37 19.19
N CYS A 128 -2.42 0.14 19.26
CA CYS A 128 -2.83 -0.97 18.40
C CYS A 128 -3.22 -2.18 19.25
N PHE A 129 -4.00 -3.09 18.67
CA PHE A 129 -4.34 -4.37 19.29
C PHE A 129 -4.21 -5.52 18.28
N ILE A 130 -3.94 -6.72 18.79
CA ILE A 130 -3.80 -7.93 17.99
C ILE A 130 -4.98 -8.86 18.27
N LYS A 131 -5.76 -9.17 17.23
CA LYS A 131 -6.77 -10.22 17.28
C LYS A 131 -6.17 -11.51 16.75
N ARG A 132 -6.28 -12.59 17.53
CA ARG A 132 -5.74 -13.91 17.15
C ARG A 132 -6.86 -14.88 16.80
N ASN A 133 -6.80 -15.45 15.60
CA ASN A 133 -7.58 -16.62 15.25
C ASN A 133 -6.72 -17.88 15.41
N LYS A 134 -6.99 -18.64 16.49
CA LYS A 134 -6.22 -19.84 16.84
C LYS A 134 -6.39 -20.98 15.82
N ARG A 135 -7.55 -21.10 15.16
CA ARG A 135 -7.86 -22.18 14.21
C ARG A 135 -6.90 -22.17 13.03
N ASN A 136 -6.65 -20.97 12.48
CA ASN A 136 -5.85 -20.81 11.26
C ASN A 136 -4.44 -20.27 11.54
N SER A 137 -4.05 -20.17 12.82
CA SER A 137 -2.79 -19.52 13.24
C SER A 137 -2.62 -18.11 12.65
N MET A 138 -3.72 -17.38 12.54
CA MET A 138 -3.79 -16.03 11.97
C MET A 138 -3.79 -14.98 13.08
N PHE A 139 -3.12 -13.88 12.81
CA PHE A 139 -2.99 -12.71 13.67
C PHE A 139 -3.37 -11.49 12.84
N TYR A 140 -4.20 -10.62 13.40
CA TYR A 140 -4.65 -9.41 12.74
C TYR A 140 -4.27 -8.23 13.61
N LEU A 141 -3.54 -7.27 13.04
CA LEU A 141 -3.19 -6.03 13.70
C LEU A 141 -4.22 -4.97 13.33
N TYR A 142 -4.74 -4.30 14.36
CA TYR A 142 -5.67 -3.19 14.22
C TYR A 142 -5.15 -1.96 14.95
N LEU A 143 -5.37 -0.79 14.35
CA LEU A 143 -5.24 0.51 15.00
C LEU A 143 -6.46 0.74 15.90
N GLY A 144 -6.23 0.98 17.19
CA GLY A 144 -7.27 1.26 18.17
C GLY A 144 -7.88 2.65 17.95
N LEU A 145 -9.21 2.73 17.92
CA LEU A 145 -9.93 3.99 17.72
C LEU A 145 -10.46 4.58 19.02
N THR A 146 -10.57 3.76 20.07
CA THR A 146 -10.97 4.21 21.41
C THR A 146 -10.11 3.47 22.43
N PRO A 147 -9.59 4.14 23.46
CA PRO A 147 -8.82 3.48 24.51
C PRO A 147 -9.62 2.43 25.29
N THR A 148 -10.96 2.50 25.28
CA THR A 148 -11.84 1.67 26.11
C THR A 148 -12.38 0.40 25.44
N PHE A 149 -12.33 0.28 24.10
CA PHE A 149 -12.89 -0.87 23.39
C PHE A 149 -11.91 -1.39 22.33
N ALA A 150 -11.15 -2.43 22.69
CA ALA A 150 -10.21 -3.14 21.81
C ALA A 150 -10.89 -3.94 20.67
N ASP A 151 -12.18 -3.73 20.43
CA ASP A 151 -12.95 -4.45 19.40
C ASP A 151 -13.22 -3.59 18.16
N LYS A 152 -13.06 -2.26 18.26
CA LYS A 152 -13.28 -1.33 17.14
C LYS A 152 -11.96 -0.73 16.70
N GLY A 153 -11.46 -1.18 15.55
CA GLY A 153 -10.17 -0.75 15.02
C GLY A 153 -10.12 -0.68 13.50
N LYS A 154 -9.18 0.10 12.97
CA LYS A 154 -8.82 0.05 11.55
C LYS A 154 -7.86 -1.10 11.33
N PHE A 155 -8.18 -2.01 10.40
CA PHE A 155 -7.26 -3.07 10.00
C PHE A 155 -5.96 -2.48 9.41
N LEU A 156 -4.82 -3.03 9.82
CA LEU A 156 -3.50 -2.59 9.35
C LEU A 156 -2.80 -3.69 8.55
N LEU A 157 -2.67 -4.88 9.13
CA LEU A 157 -2.02 -6.02 8.51
C LEU A 157 -2.50 -7.33 9.12
N ALA A 158 -2.33 -8.41 8.38
CA ALA A 158 -2.50 -9.76 8.84
C ALA A 158 -1.17 -10.51 8.79
N ALA A 159 -1.00 -11.47 9.69
CA ALA A 159 0.15 -12.34 9.72
C ALA A 159 -0.31 -13.78 9.98
N ARG A 160 0.25 -14.71 9.23
CA ARG A 160 0.01 -16.14 9.41
C ARG A 160 1.26 -16.81 9.93
N ARG A 161 1.11 -17.54 11.04
CA ARG A 161 2.19 -18.30 11.66
C ARG A 161 2.26 -19.71 11.09
N PHE A 162 3.46 -20.12 10.68
CA PHE A 162 3.77 -21.47 10.24
C PHE A 162 4.92 -22.06 11.06
N ARG A 163 4.99 -23.39 11.11
CA ARG A 163 6.12 -24.11 11.71
C ARG A 163 6.91 -24.77 10.60
N HIS A 164 8.20 -24.46 10.53
CA HIS A 164 9.14 -25.08 9.61
C HIS A 164 10.18 -25.82 10.43
N GLY A 165 9.98 -27.13 10.62
CA GLY A 165 10.77 -27.94 11.56
C GLY A 165 10.71 -27.38 12.98
N ALA A 166 11.87 -26.99 13.53
CA ALA A 166 11.99 -26.37 14.84
C ALA A 166 11.75 -24.85 14.85
N HIS A 167 11.69 -24.21 13.67
CA HIS A 167 11.53 -22.76 13.54
C HIS A 167 10.07 -22.35 13.38
N THR A 168 9.75 -21.15 13.85
CA THR A 168 8.45 -20.52 13.64
C THR A 168 8.63 -19.34 12.71
N GLU A 169 7.84 -19.33 11.64
CA GLU A 169 7.90 -18.31 10.60
C GLU A 169 6.55 -17.60 10.48
N TYR A 170 6.57 -16.40 9.91
CA TYR A 170 5.39 -15.58 9.69
C TYR A 170 5.38 -15.01 8.29
N ILE A 171 4.26 -15.22 7.58
CA ILE A 171 3.96 -14.50 6.34
C ILE A 171 3.08 -13.31 6.73
N ILE A 172 3.50 -12.09 6.38
CA ILE A 172 2.79 -10.84 6.70
C ILE A 172 2.20 -10.28 5.40
N SER A 173 0.92 -9.95 5.39
CA SER A 173 0.26 -9.23 4.30
C SER A 173 -0.49 -8.00 4.79
N LEU A 174 -0.62 -7.01 3.91
CA LEU A 174 -1.46 -5.82 4.09
C LEU A 174 -2.94 -6.11 3.77
N ASP A 175 -3.23 -7.23 3.11
CA ASP A 175 -4.58 -7.75 2.89
C ASP A 175 -4.81 -8.98 3.77
N ALA A 176 -6.00 -9.07 4.36
CA ALA A 176 -6.41 -10.24 5.11
C ALA A 176 -6.63 -11.44 4.18
N ASP A 177 -7.10 -11.21 2.96
CA ASP A 177 -7.55 -12.25 2.02
C ASP A 177 -6.39 -12.97 1.31
N ASP A 178 -5.26 -12.29 1.09
CA ASP A 178 -4.03 -12.85 0.49
C ASP A 178 -3.55 -14.11 1.23
N LEU A 179 -3.65 -14.10 2.57
CA LEU A 179 -3.14 -15.20 3.41
C LEU A 179 -4.06 -16.44 3.39
N PHE A 180 -5.30 -16.28 2.93
CA PHE A 180 -6.20 -17.40 2.66
C PHE A 180 -5.93 -18.02 1.29
N GLN A 181 -5.60 -17.21 0.27
CA GLN A 181 -5.29 -17.68 -1.08
C GLN A 181 -3.90 -18.29 -1.20
N GLY A 182 -2.88 -17.68 -0.58
CA GLY A 182 -1.52 -18.22 -0.53
C GLY A 182 -1.42 -19.58 0.18
N ALA A 183 -2.47 -20.00 0.88
CA ALA A 183 -2.58 -21.35 1.40
C ALA A 183 -2.60 -22.39 0.27
N MET A 184 -3.31 -22.15 -0.83
CA MET A 184 -3.45 -23.12 -1.93
C MET A 184 -2.11 -23.38 -2.63
N HIS A 185 -1.29 -22.35 -2.83
CA HIS A 185 -0.06 -22.43 -3.63
C HIS A 185 1.18 -22.94 -2.86
N ILE A 186 1.11 -23.03 -1.52
CA ILE A 186 2.21 -23.52 -0.66
C ILE A 186 2.09 -25.02 -0.37
N TRP A 187 0.97 -25.67 -0.70
CA TRP A 187 0.80 -27.13 -0.56
C TRP A 187 1.03 -27.91 -1.86
N GLU A 188 1.44 -27.26 -2.95
CA GLU A 188 1.57 -27.90 -4.28
C GLU A 188 3.01 -28.25 -4.67
N ASN A 189 3.98 -28.14 -3.76
CA ASN A 189 5.38 -28.58 -3.96
C ASN A 189 5.89 -29.45 -2.81
#